data_AF-A0A436QXR6-F1
#
_entry.id   AF-A0A436QXR6-F1
#
_cell.length_a   1.000
_cell.length_b   1.000
_cell.length_c   1.000
_cell.angle_alpha   90.00
_cell.angle_beta   90.00
_cell.angle_gamma   90.00
#
_symmetry.space_group_name_H-M   'P 1'
#
loop_
_entity.id
_entity.type
_entity.pdbx_description
1 polymer ?
#
loop_
_entity_poly.entity_id
_entity_poly.type
_entity_poly.pdbx_seq_one_letter_code
_entity_poly.pdbx_strand_id
1 'polypeptide(L)'
;ASHNAYFSRLFDTFGTAMIPRQWTQFDRMEPAERERHFERTRREHRAIHDAIAARDAKAAQRAMRLHLTRSYKRFEQLRDSAGK
;
A
#
# COMPACT_ATOMS: atom_id res chain seq x y z
N ALA A 1 12.74 11.45 -5.31
CA ALA A 1 11.40 11.26 -5.89
C ALA A 1 10.57 12.55 -5.86
N SER A 2 10.18 13.10 -4.69
CA SER A 2 9.51 14.41 -4.61
C SER A 2 10.41 15.57 -4.14
N HIS A 3 11.57 15.26 -3.53
CA HIS A 3 12.52 16.22 -2.92
C HIS A 3 11.90 17.18 -1.90
N ASN A 4 10.73 16.84 -1.36
CA ASN A 4 10.04 17.63 -0.36
C ASN A 4 10.14 16.91 0.99
N ALA A 5 10.92 17.48 1.90
CA ALA A 5 11.20 16.94 3.23
C ALA A 5 9.96 16.82 4.14
N TYR A 6 8.88 17.57 3.85
CA TYR A 6 7.62 17.44 4.58
C TYR A 6 6.97 16.07 4.37
N PHE A 7 7.11 15.46 3.19
CA PHE A 7 6.60 14.12 2.97
C PHE A 7 7.35 13.09 3.80
N SER A 8 8.69 13.16 3.85
CA SER A 8 9.49 12.29 4.71
C SER A 8 9.08 12.44 6.17
N ARG A 9 8.96 13.67 6.66
CA ARG A 9 8.51 13.95 8.03
C ARG A 9 7.12 13.40 8.31
N LEU A 10 6.19 13.50 7.35
CA LEU A 10 4.85 12.93 7.49
C LEU A 10 4.91 11.40 7.61
N PHE A 11 5.72 10.73 6.80
CA PHE A 11 5.94 9.30 6.90
C PHE A 11 6.68 8.89 8.18
N ASP A 12 7.59 9.69 8.70
CA ASP A 12 8.26 9.42 9.97
C ASP A 12 7.28 9.54 11.14
N THR A 13 6.44 10.58 11.14
CA THR A 13 5.43 10.82 12.18
C THR A 13 4.35 9.75 12.22
N PHE A 14 3.86 9.33 11.05
CA PHE A 14 2.73 8.41 10.96
C PHE A 14 3.12 6.99 10.55
N GLY A 15 4.39 6.69 10.28
CA GLY A 15 4.81 5.49 9.53
C GLY A 15 4.24 4.17 10.06
N THR A 16 4.27 3.96 11.37
CA THR A 16 3.71 2.77 12.03
C THR A 16 2.19 2.81 12.23
N ALA A 17 1.58 3.99 12.23
CA ALA A 17 0.12 4.16 12.31
C ALA A 17 -0.56 4.08 10.92
N MET A 18 0.16 4.47 9.86
CA MET A 18 -0.31 4.46 8.46
C MET A 18 -0.13 3.11 7.78
N ILE A 19 0.88 2.33 8.17
CA ILE A 19 1.09 0.98 7.69
C ILE A 19 0.68 0.04 8.82
N PRO A 20 -0.55 -0.45 8.82
CA PRO A 20 -1.06 -1.22 9.93
C PRO A 20 -0.61 -2.68 9.77
N ARG A 21 0.69 -2.90 9.97
CA ARG A 21 1.29 -4.24 10.05
C ARG A 21 0.63 -5.09 11.14
N GLN A 22 0.03 -4.43 12.13
CA GLN A 22 -0.74 -5.00 13.23
C GLN A 22 -2.20 -5.36 12.87
N TRP A 23 -2.76 -4.82 11.78
CA TRP A 23 -4.16 -5.10 11.40
C TRP A 23 -4.32 -6.24 10.39
N THR A 24 -3.20 -6.65 9.80
CA THR A 24 -3.14 -7.72 8.81
C THR A 24 -2.49 -8.90 9.51
N GLN A 25 -3.28 -9.91 9.86
CA GLN A 25 -2.78 -11.17 10.44
C GLN A 25 -2.08 -11.99 9.34
N PHE A 26 -1.04 -11.44 8.71
CA PHE A 26 -0.28 -12.09 7.64
C PHE A 26 0.30 -13.44 8.07
N ASP A 27 0.57 -13.59 9.37
CA ASP A 27 1.02 -14.85 9.97
C ASP A 27 -0.08 -15.92 10.05
N ARG A 28 -1.36 -15.51 9.96
CA ARG A 28 -2.52 -16.40 9.93
C ARG A 28 -3.03 -16.67 8.50
N MET A 29 -2.46 -16.02 7.49
CA MET A 29 -2.79 -16.29 6.09
C MET A 29 -2.08 -17.56 5.61
N GLU A 30 -2.78 -18.36 4.81
CA GLU A 30 -2.15 -19.49 4.13
C GLU A 30 -0.98 -19.01 3.26
N PRO A 31 0.17 -19.73 3.22
CA PRO A 31 1.36 -19.28 2.51
C PRO A 31 1.09 -18.88 1.05
N ALA A 32 0.25 -19.65 0.36
CA ALA A 32 -0.13 -19.37 -1.02
C ALA A 32 -0.99 -18.09 -1.17
N GLU A 33 -1.83 -17.78 -0.20
CA GLU A 33 -2.61 -16.53 -0.19
C GLU A 33 -1.72 -15.32 0.06
N ARG A 34 -0.80 -15.45 1.03
CA ARG A 34 0.20 -14.43 1.33
C ARG A 34 1.09 -14.12 0.14
N GLU A 35 1.54 -15.13 -0.59
CA GLU A 35 2.33 -14.93 -1.82
C GLU A 35 1.54 -14.19 -2.90
N ARG A 36 0.29 -14.60 -3.15
CA ARG A 36 -0.61 -13.89 -4.08
C ARG A 36 -0.82 -12.44 -3.67
N HIS A 37 -0.91 -12.16 -2.37
CA HIS A 37 -1.01 -10.80 -1.84
C HIS A 37 0.24 -9.98 -2.18
N PHE A 38 1.43 -10.49 -1.88
CA PHE A 38 2.69 -9.79 -2.15
C PHE A 38 2.90 -9.53 -3.63
N GLU A 39 2.64 -10.52 -4.49
CA GLU A 39 2.76 -10.38 -5.93
C GLU A 39 1.81 -9.31 -6.50
N ARG A 40 0.58 -9.23 -5.98
CA ARG A 40 -0.36 -8.18 -6.35
C ARG A 40 0.14 -6.79 -5.91
N THR A 41 0.59 -6.66 -4.66
CA THR A 41 1.13 -5.40 -4.14
C THR A 41 2.36 -4.95 -4.92
N ARG A 42 3.26 -5.89 -5.26
CA ARG A 42 4.45 -5.63 -6.05
C ARG A 42 4.11 -5.11 -7.44
N ARG A 43 3.08 -5.66 -8.10
CA ARG A 43 2.57 -5.15 -9.38
C ARG A 43 2.04 -3.72 -9.27
N GLU A 44 1.26 -3.43 -8.23
CA GLU A 44 0.74 -2.07 -7.97
C GLU A 44 1.88 -1.07 -7.73
N HIS A 45 2.89 -1.45 -6.96
CA HIS A 45 4.08 -0.62 -6.70
C HIS A 45 4.92 -0.38 -7.94
N ARG A 46 5.10 -1.40 -8.79
CA ARG A 46 5.80 -1.25 -10.06
C ARG A 46 5.11 -0.23 -10.96
N ALA A 47 3.78 -0.27 -11.05
CA ALA A 47 3.03 0.72 -11.85
C ALA A 47 3.23 2.17 -11.36
N ILE A 48 3.29 2.38 -10.04
CA ILE A 48 3.58 3.70 -9.46
C ILE A 48 5.02 4.12 -9.79
N HIS A 49 5.98 3.21 -9.58
CA HIS A 49 7.39 3.46 -9.86
C HIS A 49 7.60 3.85 -11.32
N ASP A 50 7.02 3.09 -12.25
CA ASP A 50 7.22 3.29 -13.69
C ASP A 50 6.63 4.64 -14.14
N ALA A 51 5.48 5.03 -13.59
CA ALA A 51 4.90 6.35 -13.86
C ALA A 51 5.77 7.51 -13.31
N ILE A 52 6.38 7.34 -12.13
CA ILE A 52 7.32 8.32 -11.56
C ILE A 52 8.60 8.38 -12.40
N ALA A 53 9.15 7.23 -12.81
CA ALA A 53 10.34 7.14 -13.63
C ALA A 53 10.14 7.81 -15.00
N ALA A 54 8.96 7.63 -15.60
CA ALA A 54 8.54 8.33 -16.82
C ALA A 54 8.22 9.82 -16.62
N ARG A 55 8.29 10.34 -15.39
CA ARG A 55 7.90 11.71 -15.00
C ARG A 55 6.45 12.08 -15.35
N ASP A 56 5.57 11.09 -15.50
CA ASP A 56 4.13 11.32 -15.69
C ASP A 56 3.44 11.47 -14.34
N ALA A 57 3.34 12.72 -13.87
CA ALA A 57 2.72 13.06 -12.61
C ALA A 57 1.23 12.63 -12.54
N LYS A 58 0.50 12.70 -13.65
CA LYS A 58 -0.93 12.33 -13.66
C LYS A 58 -1.08 10.81 -13.56
N ALA A 59 -0.25 10.04 -14.28
CA ALA A 59 -0.23 8.59 -14.15
C ALA A 59 0.18 8.14 -12.74
N ALA A 60 1.22 8.75 -12.17
CA ALA A 60 1.68 8.44 -10.82
C ALA A 60 0.58 8.72 -9.78
N GLN A 61 -0.11 9.85 -9.90
CA GLN A 61 -1.24 10.20 -9.03
C GLN A 61 -2.40 9.19 -9.14
N ARG A 62 -2.78 8.81 -10.37
CA ARG A 62 -3.84 7.82 -10.60
C ARG A 62 -3.45 6.44 -10.03
N ALA A 63 -2.23 5.99 -10.29
CA ALA A 63 -1.72 4.71 -9.80
C ALA A 63 -1.68 4.68 -8.27
N MET A 64 -1.21 5.76 -7.62
CA MET A 64 -1.20 5.87 -6.17
C MET A 64 -2.61 5.87 -5.58
N ARG A 65 -3.53 6.65 -6.15
CA ARG A 65 -4.94 6.68 -5.68
C ARG A 65 -5.57 5.29 -5.77
N LEU A 66 -5.37 4.58 -6.88
CA LEU A 66 -5.85 3.21 -7.05
C LEU A 66 -5.24 2.25 -6.01
N HIS A 67 -3.93 2.32 -5.78
CA HIS A 67 -3.24 1.51 -4.78
C HIS A 67 -3.81 1.75 -3.37
N LEU A 68 -3.96 3.02 -2.96
CA LEU A 68 -4.50 3.38 -1.66
C LEU A 68 -5.96 2.92 -1.48
N THR A 69 -6.82 3.14 -2.49
CA THR A 69 -8.21 2.67 -2.44
C THR A 69 -8.30 1.15 -2.30
N ARG A 70 -7.48 0.40 -3.04
CA ARG A 70 -7.46 -1.07 -2.93
C ARG A 70 -6.91 -1.53 -1.59
N SER A 71 -5.85 -0.90 -1.09
CA SER A 71 -5.29 -1.19 0.24
C SER A 71 -6.29 -0.91 1.35
N TYR A 72 -7.03 0.20 1.26
CA TYR A 72 -8.09 0.53 2.20
C TYR A 72 -9.23 -0.52 2.19
N LYS A 73 -9.74 -0.88 1.01
CA LYS A 73 -10.78 -1.92 0.89
C LYS A 73 -10.34 -3.27 1.46
N ARG A 74 -9.07 -3.66 1.21
CA ARG A 74 -8.49 -4.89 1.78
C ARG A 74 -8.40 -4.81 3.30
N PHE A 75 -8.02 -3.65 3.83
CA PHE A 75 -8.01 -3.43 5.26
C PHE A 75 -9.42 -3.54 5.87
N GLU A 76 -10.44 -2.94 5.26
CA GLU A 76 -11.83 -3.08 5.72
C GLU A 76 -12.26 -4.55 5.77
N GLN A 77 -12.00 -5.33 4.71
CA GLN A 77 -12.33 -6.75 4.67
C GLN A 77 -11.65 -7.56 5.79
N LEU A 78 -10.39 -7.27 6.08
CA LEU A 78 -9.64 -7.95 7.14
C LEU A 78 -10.13 -7.55 8.54
N ARG A 79 -10.41 -6.26 8.75
CA ARG A 79 -11.00 -5.77 10.00
C ARG A 79 -12.35 -6.45 10.27
N ASP A 80 -13.21 -6.50 9.26
CA ASP A 80 -14.56 -7.07 9.39
C ASP A 80 -14.53 -8.59 9.63
N SER A 81 -13.47 -9.26 9.15
CA SER A 81 -13.25 -10.70 9.36
C SER A 81 -12.59 -11.01 10.71
N ALA A 82 -11.84 -10.08 11.30
CA ALA A 82 -11.21 -10.22 12.61
C ALA A 82 -12.15 -9.86 13.78
N GLY A 83 -13.26 -9.16 13.51
CA GLY A 83 -14.31 -8.82 14.49
C GLY A 83 -15.44 -9.86 14.58
N LYS A 84 -15.35 -10.98 13.86
CA LYS A 84 -16.19 -12.17 14.00
C LYS A 84 -15.40 -13.26 14.71
#